data_AF-A0A939ZFB4-F1
#
_entry.id   AF-A0A939ZFB4-F1
#
_cell.length_a   1.000
_cell.length_b   1.000
_cell.length_c   1.000
_cell.angle_alpha   90.00
_cell.angle_beta   90.00
_cell.angle_gamma   90.00
#
_symmetry.space_group_name_H-M   'P 1'
#
loop_
_entity.id
_entity.type
_entity.pdbx_description
1 polymer ?
#
loop_
_entity_poly.entity_id
_entity_poly.type
_entity_poly.pdbx_seq_one_letter_code
_entity_poly.pdbx_strand_id
1 'polypeptide(L)'
;MIVAVDKKLKSLKSKLAALGYDTVYFGEYEYPYDAAVVCGIKGKLTNSLETHTNYGVFYVDGTGKSAKEVSDILQRKLYSPLFF
;
A
#
# COMPACT_ATOMS: atom_id res chain seq x y z
N MET A 1 5.16 -5.36 8.27
CA MET A 1 4.37 -4.24 7.72
C MET A 1 3.32 -4.84 6.81
N ILE A 2 2.05 -4.59 7.12
CA ILE A 2 0.91 -5.15 6.40
C ILE A 2 0.56 -4.22 5.24
N VAL A 3 0.56 -4.76 4.03
CA VAL A 3 0.33 -4.02 2.79
C VAL A 3 -0.91 -4.57 2.10
N ALA A 4 -1.97 -3.76 2.03
CA ALA A 4 -3.14 -4.07 1.25
C ALA A 4 -2.87 -3.77 -0.23
N VAL A 5 -3.06 -4.77 -1.09
CA VAL A 5 -2.84 -4.65 -2.54
C VAL A 5 -4.17 -4.80 -3.26
N ASP A 6 -4.43 -3.93 -4.24
CA ASP A 6 -5.61 -4.04 -5.10
C ASP A 6 -5.59 -5.36 -5.90
N LYS A 7 -6.74 -6.02 -6.06
CA LYS A 7 -6.86 -7.30 -6.79
C LYS A 7 -6.33 -7.22 -8.21
N LYS A 8 -6.39 -6.03 -8.83
CA LYS A 8 -5.83 -5.77 -10.18
C LYS A 8 -4.30 -5.91 -10.24
N LEU A 9 -3.62 -5.84 -9.10
CA LEU A 9 -2.15 -5.89 -8.97
C LEU A 9 -1.68 -7.23 -8.38
N LYS A 10 -2.31 -8.36 -8.76
CA LYS A 10 -1.99 -9.71 -8.25
C LYS A 10 -0.50 -10.08 -8.40
N SER A 11 0.12 -9.73 -9.53
CA SER A 11 1.54 -9.98 -9.77
C SER A 11 2.45 -9.17 -8.84
N LEU A 12 2.02 -7.96 -8.46
CA LEU A 12 2.74 -7.11 -7.51
C LEU A 12 2.65 -7.66 -6.09
N LYS A 13 1.49 -8.20 -5.70
CA LYS A 13 1.27 -8.85 -4.40
C LYS A 13 2.29 -9.96 -4.16
N SER A 14 2.42 -10.91 -5.08
CA SER A 14 3.38 -12.02 -4.95
C SER A 14 4.83 -11.53 -4.85
N LYS A 15 5.18 -10.48 -5.60
CA LYS A 15 6.52 -9.90 -5.56
C LYS A 15 6.81 -9.17 -4.25
N LEU A 16 5.83 -8.44 -3.70
CA LEU A 16 5.95 -7.80 -2.39
C LEU A 16 6.02 -8.83 -1.26
N ALA A 17 5.26 -9.93 -1.35
CA ALA A 17 5.39 -11.05 -0.41
C ALA A 17 6.80 -11.66 -0.44
N ALA A 18 7.39 -11.84 -1.64
CA ALA A 18 8.76 -12.32 -1.79
C ALA A 18 9.83 -11.35 -1.24
N LEU A 19 9.48 -10.06 -1.10
CA LEU A 19 10.34 -9.04 -0.47
C LEU A 19 10.15 -8.97 1.06
N GLY A 20 9.33 -9.85 1.65
CA GLY A 20 9.12 -9.94 3.10
C GLY A 20 7.99 -9.08 3.65
N TYR A 21 7.09 -8.57 2.80
CA TYR A 21 5.90 -7.85 3.25
C TYR A 21 4.71 -8.78 3.47
N ASP A 22 3.91 -8.51 4.51
CA ASP A 22 2.65 -9.21 4.74
C ASP A 22 1.59 -8.61 3.80
N THR A 23 1.27 -9.31 2.72
CA THR A 23 0.39 -8.77 1.68
C THR A 23 -1.03 -9.33 1.75
N VAL A 24 -2.00 -8.43 1.85
CA VAL A 24 -3.43 -8.75 1.91
C VAL A 24 -4.14 -8.14 0.70
N TYR A 25 -5.34 -8.61 0.35
CA TYR A 25 -6.13 -7.95 -0.68
C TYR A 25 -6.96 -6.83 -0.08
N PHE A 26 -6.99 -5.70 -0.78
CA PHE A 26 -7.84 -4.58 -0.40
C PHE A 26 -9.32 -5.00 -0.40
N GLY A 27 -10.00 -4.81 0.74
CA GLY A 27 -11.41 -5.17 0.94
C GLY A 27 -11.69 -6.61 1.37
N GLU A 28 -10.67 -7.48 1.47
CA GLU A 28 -10.82 -8.84 2.03
C GLU A 28 -10.18 -8.98 3.43
N TYR A 29 -9.62 -7.89 3.94
CA TYR A 29 -8.94 -7.85 5.23
C TYR A 29 -9.63 -6.85 6.14
N GLU A 30 -10.19 -7.33 7.24
CA GLU A 30 -10.97 -6.54 8.21
C GLU A 30 -10.11 -5.81 9.25
N TYR A 31 -8.80 -6.09 9.28
CA TYR A 31 -7.87 -5.49 10.23
C TYR A 31 -7.11 -4.29 9.63
N PRO A 32 -6.59 -3.37 10.46
CA PRO A 32 -5.81 -2.24 10.00
C PRO A 32 -4.54 -2.69 9.28
N TYR A 33 -4.18 -1.97 8.22
CA TYR A 33 -2.97 -2.18 7.43
C TYR A 33 -2.14 -0.89 7.37
N ASP A 34 -0.82 -1.01 7.29
CA ASP A 34 0.09 0.14 7.32
C ASP A 34 0.07 0.92 5.99
N ALA A 35 -0.07 0.20 4.88
CA ALA A 35 -0.04 0.78 3.54
C ALA A 35 -1.02 0.10 2.58
N ALA A 36 -1.54 0.87 1.62
CA ALA A 36 -2.37 0.38 0.53
C ALA A 36 -1.76 0.70 -0.84
N VAL A 37 -1.50 -0.34 -1.64
CA VAL A 37 -1.07 -0.21 -3.02
C VAL A 37 -2.28 -0.37 -3.93
N VAL A 38 -2.71 0.73 -4.55
CA VAL A 38 -3.91 0.79 -5.39
C VAL A 38 -3.57 1.17 -6.82
N CYS A 39 -4.42 0.78 -7.77
CA CYS A 39 -4.27 1.15 -9.18
C CYS A 39 -5.10 2.40 -9.46
N GLY A 40 -4.47 3.47 -9.96
CA GLY A 40 -5.17 4.70 -10.38
C GLY A 40 -5.65 5.57 -9.22
N ILE A 41 -4.72 6.10 -8.43
CA ILE A 41 -5.02 6.96 -7.27
C ILE A 41 -5.83 8.21 -7.65
N LYS A 42 -5.58 8.77 -8.85
CA LYS A 42 -6.12 10.07 -9.28
C LYS A 42 -7.64 10.22 -9.27
N GLY A 43 -8.41 9.11 -9.33
CA GLY A 43 -9.88 9.16 -9.28
C GLY A 43 -10.51 8.47 -8.07
N LYS A 44 -9.71 7.77 -7.25
CA LYS A 44 -10.22 6.95 -6.13
C LYS A 44 -10.23 7.73 -4.82
N LEU A 45 -9.33 8.70 -4.65
CA LEU A 45 -9.27 9.55 -3.45
C LEU A 45 -10.46 10.52 -3.34
N THR A 46 -11.05 10.94 -4.46
CA THR A 46 -12.19 11.88 -4.45
C THR A 46 -13.51 11.20 -4.06
N ASN A 47 -13.63 9.88 -4.21
CA ASN A 47 -14.85 9.12 -3.94
C ASN A 47 -14.79 8.28 -2.63
N SER A 48 -13.71 8.39 -1.87
CA SER A 48 -13.44 7.55 -0.69
C SER A 48 -13.52 8.31 0.64
N LEU A 49 -14.16 9.48 0.67
CA LEU A 49 -14.38 10.22 1.93
C LEU A 49 -15.37 9.50 2.86
N GLU A 50 -16.13 8.52 2.37
CA GLU A 50 -17.32 8.03 3.09
C GLU A 50 -17.24 6.67 3.78
N THR A 51 -16.18 5.86 3.67
CA THR A 51 -16.22 4.53 4.31
C THR A 51 -14.91 4.10 4.99
N HIS A 52 -14.90 4.40 6.29
CA HIS A 52 -14.27 3.61 7.37
C HIS A 52 -12.84 3.98 7.77
N THR A 53 -12.75 4.69 8.92
CA THR A 53 -11.88 4.48 10.11
C THR A 53 -10.37 4.25 9.96
N ASN A 54 -9.82 4.26 8.76
CA ASN A 54 -8.40 4.00 8.49
C ASN A 54 -7.60 5.30 8.45
N TYR A 55 -7.57 6.01 9.58
CA TYR A 55 -6.65 7.14 9.77
C TYR A 55 -5.21 6.62 9.82
N GLY A 56 -4.32 7.18 8.99
CA GLY A 56 -2.88 6.85 9.01
C GLY A 56 -2.39 5.82 7.99
N VAL A 57 -3.27 5.33 7.09
CA VAL A 57 -2.86 4.40 6.02
C VAL A 57 -2.07 5.10 4.93
N PHE A 58 -0.92 4.54 4.56
CA PHE A 58 -0.13 5.07 3.46
C PHE A 58 -0.55 4.53 2.09
N TYR A 59 -1.16 5.39 1.27
CA TYR A 59 -1.55 5.02 -0.10
C TYR A 59 -0.41 5.20 -1.12
N VAL A 60 -0.19 4.18 -1.94
CA VAL A 60 0.82 4.13 -3.00
C VAL A 60 0.15 3.74 -4.33
N ASP A 61 0.42 4.50 -5.38
CA ASP A 61 -0.06 4.15 -6.71
C ASP A 61 0.82 3.04 -7.29
N GLY A 62 0.27 1.85 -7.51
CA GLY A 62 0.97 0.72 -8.10
C GLY A 62 0.93 0.69 -9.63
N THR A 63 0.20 1.59 -10.29
CA THR A 63 0.08 1.58 -11.76
C THR A 63 1.44 1.83 -12.41
N GLY A 64 1.90 0.85 -13.21
CA GLY A 64 3.15 0.94 -13.95
C GLY A 64 4.44 0.85 -13.11
N LYS A 65 4.35 0.63 -11.80
CA LYS A 65 5.52 0.52 -10.92
C LYS A 65 5.97 -0.92 -10.73
N SER A 66 7.27 -1.12 -10.61
CA SER A 66 7.86 -2.39 -10.19
C SER A 66 7.71 -2.61 -8.68
N ALA A 67 7.80 -3.87 -8.25
CA ALA A 67 7.73 -4.20 -6.82
C ALA A 67 8.88 -3.59 -6.01
N LYS A 68 10.06 -3.43 -6.63
CA LYS A 68 11.22 -2.78 -6.02
C LYS A 68 10.95 -1.29 -5.78
N GLU A 69 10.41 -0.58 -6.76
CA GLU A 69 10.05 0.84 -6.60
C GLU A 69 8.97 1.03 -5.53
N VAL A 70 7.98 0.14 -5.48
CA VAL A 70 6.96 0.17 -4.42
C VAL A 70 7.58 -0.09 -3.06
N SER A 71 8.50 -1.06 -2.95
CA SER A 71 9.26 -1.30 -1.72
C SER A 71 10.09 -0.09 -1.31
N ASP A 72 10.79 0.57 -2.24
CA ASP A 72 11.59 1.76 -1.96
C ASP A 72 10.70 2.92 -1.47
N ILE A 73 9.50 3.07 -2.04
CA ILE A 73 8.51 4.07 -1.60
C ILE A 73 8.02 3.77 -0.17
N LEU A 74 7.77 2.50 0.14
CA LEU A 74 7.34 2.06 1.47
C LEU A 74 8.46 2.25 2.51
N GLN A 75 9.71 1.93 2.16
CA GLN A 75 10.88 2.06 3.02
C GLN A 75 11.27 3.52 3.29
N ARG A 76 11.21 4.40 2.28
CA ARG A 76 11.50 5.84 2.46
C ARG A 76 10.56 6.55 3.44
N LYS A 77 9.38 5.98 3.70
CA LYS A 77 8.43 6.47 4.71
C LYS A 77 8.67 5.91 6.11
N LEU A 78 9.52 4.90 6.25
CA LEU A 78 10.03 4.45 7.54
C LEU A 78 11.16 5.42 7.93
N TYR A 79 10.79 6.49 8.63
CA TYR A 79 11.65 7.63 8.93
C TYR A 79 13.06 7.26 9.42
N SER A 80 14.06 7.95 8.86
CA SER A 80 15.35 8.20 9.49
C SER A 80 15.15 8.92 10.83
N PRO A 81 15.90 8.59 11.90
CA PRO A 81 15.77 9.24 13.19
C PRO A 81 15.96 10.76 13.08
N LEU A 82 15.08 11.52 13.73
CA LEU A 82 15.09 13.00 13.79
C LEU A 82 16.17 13.54 14.75
N PHE A 83 17.31 12.88 14.87
CA PHE A 83 18.40 13.35 15.73
C PHE A 83 19.65 13.60 14.89
N PHE A 84 19.91 14.89 14.66
CA PHE A 84 21.23 15.45 14.38
C PHE A 84 21.69 16.23 15.61
#